data_AF-A0A9D8P1Y8-F1
#
_entry.id   AF-A0A9D8P1Y8-F1
#
_cell.length_a   1.000
_cell.length_b   1.000
_cell.length_c   1.000
_cell.angle_alpha   90.00
_cell.angle_beta   90.00
_cell.angle_gamma   90.00
#
_symmetry.space_group_name_H-M   'P 1'
#
loop_
_entity.id
_entity.type
_entity.pdbx_description
1 polymer ?
#
loop_
_entity_poly.entity_id
_entity_poly.type
_entity_poly.pdbx_seq_one_letter_code
_entity_poly.pdbx_strand_id
1 'polypeptide(L)' 'RPGEAFKYTSAATIETPVGSMHGSYQLLADDGIPFEAPIAPFSLAIPRRLH' A
#
# COMPACT_ATOMS: atom_id res chain seq x y z
N ARG A 1 18.08 -3.63 7.02
CA ARG A 1 18.53 -4.77 7.88
C ARG A 1 17.30 -5.54 8.36
N PRO A 2 17.44 -6.84 8.69
CA PRO A 2 16.34 -7.61 9.28
C PRO A 2 15.76 -6.90 10.50
N GLY A 3 14.43 -6.68 10.50
CA GLY A 3 13.71 -5.97 11.58
C GLY A 3 13.60 -4.45 11.43
N GLU A 4 14.20 -3.84 10.40
CA GLU A 4 13.98 -2.41 10.10
C GLU A 4 12.64 -2.19 9.38
N ALA A 5 12.02 -1.06 9.66
CA ALA A 5 10.78 -0.63 9.01
C ALA A 5 11.03 0.64 8.19
N PHE A 6 10.47 0.67 6.98
CA PHE A 6 10.42 1.86 6.14
C PHE A 6 8.97 2.35 6.04
N LYS A 7 8.75 3.65 6.21
CA LYS A 7 7.43 4.27 6.13
C LYS A 7 7.51 5.54 5.30
N TYR A 8 6.63 5.66 4.32
CA TYR A 8 6.42 6.88 3.54
C TYR A 8 4.92 7.15 3.41
N THR A 9 4.56 8.38 3.05
CA THR A 9 3.17 8.77 2.78
C THR A 9 3.08 9.26 1.35
N SER A 10 2.09 8.74 0.62
CA SER A 10 1.71 9.19 -0.72
C SER A 10 0.21 9.50 -0.74
N ALA A 11 -0.27 10.10 -1.81
CA ALA A 11 -1.67 10.43 -2.02
C ALA A 11 -2.10 10.08 -3.46
N ALA A 12 -3.38 9.74 -3.63
CA ALA A 12 -4.00 9.50 -4.92
C ALA A 12 -5.35 10.21 -4.97
N THR A 13 -5.66 10.86 -6.09
CA THR A 13 -6.98 11.46 -6.34
C THR A 13 -7.85 10.46 -7.07
N ILE A 14 -9.07 10.24 -6.57
CA ILE A 14 -10.10 9.42 -7.21
C ILE A 14 -11.37 10.25 -7.38
N GLU A 15 -12.12 10.01 -8.46
CA GLU A 15 -13.35 10.77 -8.76
C GLU A 15 -14.51 10.40 -7.82
N THR A 16 -14.46 9.21 -7.22
CA THR A 16 -15.52 8.65 -6.38
C THR A 16 -15.26 8.90 -4.89
N PRO A 17 -16.32 9.05 -4.05
CA PRO A 17 -16.16 9.22 -2.61
C PRO A 17 -15.67 7.94 -1.88
N VAL A 18 -15.72 6.79 -2.56
CA VAL A 18 -15.26 5.49 -2.09
C VAL A 18 -14.52 4.77 -3.22
N GLY A 19 -13.39 4.16 -2.90
CA GLY A 19 -12.59 3.32 -3.79
C GLY A 19 -11.75 2.31 -3.01
N SER A 20 -10.89 1.57 -3.72
CA SER A 20 -9.94 0.61 -3.12
C SER A 20 -8.57 0.73 -3.77
N MET A 21 -7.50 0.53 -3.00
CA MET A 21 -6.13 0.46 -3.51
C MET A 21 -5.53 -0.90 -3.20
N HIS A 22 -4.81 -1.48 -4.16
CA HIS A 22 -4.10 -2.75 -4.06
C HIS A 22 -2.87 -2.73 -4.98
N GLY A 23 -1.94 -3.66 -4.81
CA GLY A 23 -0.75 -3.75 -5.67
C GLY A 23 0.27 -4.75 -5.15
N SER A 24 1.50 -4.66 -5.64
CA SER A 24 2.66 -5.37 -5.09
C SER A 24 3.90 -4.50 -5.16
N TYR A 25 4.83 -4.70 -4.24
CA TYR A 25 6.19 -4.20 -4.36
C TYR A 25 7.06 -5.25 -5.02
N GLN A 26 7.87 -4.83 -6.00
CA GLN A 26 8.94 -5.64 -6.56
C GLN A 26 10.20 -5.40 -5.73
N LEU A 27 10.70 -6.44 -5.09
CA LEU A 27 11.85 -6.37 -4.19
C LEU A 27 12.95 -7.31 -4.69
N LEU A 28 14.19 -7.00 -4.33
CA LEU A 28 15.33 -7.87 -4.51
C LEU A 28 15.78 -8.35 -3.12
N ALA A 29 15.92 -9.66 -2.95
CA ALA A 29 16.49 -10.25 -1.75
C ALA A 29 18.02 -10.06 -1.72
N ASP A 30 18.64 -10.33 -0.57
CA ASP A 30 20.09 -10.17 -0.37
C ASP A 30 20.93 -11.09 -1.29
N ASP A 31 20.33 -12.19 -1.77
CA ASP A 31 20.91 -13.12 -2.74
C ASP A 31 20.69 -12.69 -4.21
N GLY A 32 20.06 -11.53 -4.44
CA GLY A 32 19.76 -10.99 -5.75
C GLY A 32 18.50 -11.56 -6.41
N ILE A 33 17.76 -12.45 -5.73
CA ILE A 33 16.53 -13.04 -6.29
C ILE A 33 15.38 -12.03 -6.18
N PRO A 34 14.67 -11.74 -7.29
CA PRO A 34 13.49 -10.89 -7.26
C PRO A 34 12.30 -11.62 -6.62
N PHE A 35 11.52 -10.89 -5.84
CA PHE A 35 10.27 -11.39 -5.28
C PHE A 35 9.22 -10.28 -5.16
N GLU A 36 7.96 -10.69 -5.11
CA GLU A 36 6.84 -9.78 -4.91
C GLU A 36 6.38 -9.76 -3.45
N ALA A 37 6.13 -8.57 -2.92
CA ALA A 37 5.43 -8.38 -1.66
C ALA A 37 4.02 -7.81 -1.94
N PRO A 38 2.94 -8.61 -1.80
CA PRO A 38 1.59 -8.16 -2.12
C PRO A 38 1.07 -7.13 -1.11
N ILE A 39 0.41 -6.11 -1.62
CA ILE A 39 -0.36 -5.11 -0.86
C ILE A 39 -1.84 -5.49 -0.97
N ALA A 40 -2.38 -6.01 0.14
CA ALA A 40 -3.80 -6.38 0.21
C ALA A 40 -4.70 -5.16 -0.07
N PRO A 41 -5.88 -5.36 -0.69
CA PRO A 41 -6.82 -4.28 -0.93
C PRO A 41 -7.21 -3.55 0.36
N PHE A 42 -7.18 -2.22 0.33
CA PHE A 42 -7.67 -1.37 1.41
C PHE A 42 -8.56 -0.25 0.87
N SER A 43 -9.52 0.19 1.69
CA SER A 43 -10.52 1.18 1.28
C SER A 43 -9.96 2.60 1.32
N LEU A 44 -10.23 3.34 0.24
CA LEU A 44 -10.16 4.79 0.20
C LEU A 44 -11.58 5.31 0.40
N ALA A 45 -11.85 5.94 1.54
CA ALA A 45 -13.16 6.47 1.84
C ALA A 45 -13.02 7.82 2.52
N ILE A 46 -13.86 8.78 2.14
CA ILE A 46 -14.03 10.00 2.92
C ILE A 46 -14.61 9.58 4.28
N PRO A 47 -13.95 9.92 5.41
CA PRO A 47 -14.47 9.56 6.72
C PRO A 47 -15.81 10.26 6.94
N ARG A 48 -16.90 9.53 6.73
CA ARG A 48 -18.22 9.91 7.24
C ARG A 48 -18.19 9.59 8.73
N ARG A 49 -18.25 10.62 9.57
CA ARG A 49 -18.63 10.47 10.98
C ARG A 49 -20.01 9.83 10.98
N LEU A 50 -20.11 8.56 11.37
CA LEU A 50 -21.38 8.03 11.87
C LEU A 50 -21.56 8.67 13.25
N HIS A 51 -22.58 9.51 13.41
CA HIS A 51 -23.09 9.93 14.71
C HIS A 51 -24.01 8.85 15.27
#